data_AF-A0A9D5MNM5-F1
#
_entry.id   AF-A0A9D5MNM5-F1
#
_cell.length_a   1.000
_cell.length_b   1.000
_cell.length_c   1.000
_cell.angle_alpha   90.00
_cell.angle_beta   90.00
_cell.angle_gamma   90.00
#
_symmetry.space_group_name_H-M   'P 1'
#
loop_
_entity.id
_entity.type
_entity.pdbx_description
1 polymer ?
#
loop_
_entity_poly.entity_id
_entity_poly.type
_entity_poly.pdbx_seq_one_letter_code
_entity_poly.pdbx_strand_id
1 'polypeptide(L)' 'MSGSPIIQNGKIIGAVTHVLVNEPEKGYGIFLESILNHGN' A
#
# COMPACT_ATOMS: atom_id res chain seq x y z
N MET A 1 -8.83 -1.47 4.38
CA MET A 1 -8.87 -1.75 2.93
C MET A 1 -7.53 -2.33 2.52
N SER A 2 -7.46 -3.62 2.20
CA SER A 2 -6.25 -4.23 1.63
C SER A 2 -6.28 -4.04 0.11
N GLY A 3 -5.15 -3.64 -0.48
CA GLY A 3 -5.02 -3.40 -1.91
C GLY A 3 -5.38 -2.00 -2.39
N SER A 4 -5.73 -1.06 -1.50
CA SER A 4 -5.97 0.34 -1.92
C SER A 4 -4.69 1.01 -2.40
N PRO A 5 -4.69 1.73 -3.54
CA PRO A 5 -3.50 2.36 -4.09
C PRO A 5 -3.06 3.55 -3.22
N ILE A 6 -1.74 3.67 -3.05
CA ILE A 6 -1.10 4.85 -2.45
C ILE A 6 -0.66 5.76 -3.60
N ILE A 7 -1.17 6.99 -3.60
CA ILE A 7 -0.93 7.98 -4.66
C ILE A 7 -0.07 9.10 -4.12
N GLN A 8 1.04 9.39 -4.80
CA GLN A 8 1.89 10.55 -4.54
C GLN A 8 2.21 11.23 -5.87
N ASN A 9 2.08 12.57 -5.92
CA ASN A 9 2.33 13.35 -7.14
C ASN A 9 1.56 12.85 -8.37
N GLY A 10 0.33 12.39 -8.18
CA GLY A 10 -0.51 11.84 -9.25
C GLY A 10 -0.07 10.46 -9.78
N LYS A 11 0.89 9.79 -9.13
CA LYS A 11 1.39 8.47 -9.51
C LYS A 11 1.13 7.45 -8.42
N ILE A 12 0.86 6.19 -8.82
CA ILE A 12 0.77 5.06 -7.90
C ILE A 12 2.19 4.70 -7.46
N ILE A 13 2.41 4.61 -6.16
CA ILE A 13 3.71 4.25 -5.58
C ILE A 13 3.68 2.98 -4.74
N GLY A 14 2.49 2.41 -4.51
CA GLY A 14 2.32 1.24 -3.67
C GLY A 14 0.86 0.97 -3.35
N ALA A 15 0.62 0.06 -2.40
CA ALA A 15 -0.71 -0.26 -1.91
C ALA A 15 -0.73 -0.47 -0.39
N VAL A 16 -1.87 -0.19 0.25
CA VAL A 16 -2.11 -0.48 1.67
C VAL A 16 -2.27 -1.99 1.86
N THR A 17 -1.56 -2.56 2.83
CA THR A 17 -1.67 -3.99 3.15
C THR A 17 -2.48 -4.22 4.42
N HIS A 18 -2.16 -3.50 5.50
CA HIS A 18 -2.77 -3.65 6.82
C HIS A 18 -2.83 -2.30 7.54
N VAL A 19 -3.72 -2.18 8.52
CA VAL A 19 -3.82 -1.02 9.43
C VAL A 19 -3.58 -1.46 10.86
N LEU A 20 -3.19 -0.52 11.72
CA LEU A 20 -3.05 -0.79 13.15
C LEU A 20 -4.43 -0.90 13.79
N VAL A 21 -4.68 -1.96 14.57
CA VAL A 21 -5.99 -2.24 15.17
C VAL A 21 -6.46 -1.11 16.09
N ASN A 22 -5.54 -0.53 16.87
CA ASN A 22 -5.84 0.53 17.83
C ASN A 22 -5.74 1.94 17.23
N GLU A 23 -5.20 2.07 16.01
CA GLU A 23 -4.99 3.35 15.31
C GLU A 23 -5.25 3.17 13.81
N PRO A 24 -6.52 3.01 13.38
CA PRO A 24 -6.87 2.60 12.01
C PRO A 24 -6.52 3.63 10.93
N GLU A 25 -6.18 4.86 11.32
CA GLU A 25 -5.64 5.90 10.44
C GLU A 25 -4.18 5.64 10.04
N LYS A 26 -3.48 4.77 10.79
CA LYS A 26 -2.10 4.37 10.52
C LYS A 26 -2.07 2.94 10.00
N GLY A 27 -1.19 2.70 9.04
CA GLY A 27 -1.05 1.38 8.45
C GLY A 27 0.26 1.19 7.72
N TYR A 28 0.39 0.00 7.14
CA TYR A 28 1.54 -0.42 6.38
C TYR A 28 1.21 -0.40 4.89
N GLY A 29 2.14 0.12 4.10
CA GLY A 29 2.12 0.06 2.65
C GLY A 29 3.22 -0.84 2.12
N ILE A 30 3.01 -1.42 0.95
CA ILE A 30 4.04 -2.08 0.16
C ILE A 30 4.35 -1.24 -1.08
N PHE A 31 5.62 -1.14 -1.47
CA PHE A 31 6.04 -0.39 -2.66
C PHE A 31 5.58 -1.08 -3.95
N LEU A 32 5.30 -0.26 -4.98
CA LEU A 32 4.88 -0.75 -6.29
C LEU A 32 5.91 -1.71 -6.91
N GLU A 33 7.21 -1.43 -6.77
CA GLU A 33 8.28 -2.32 -7.24
C GLU A 33 8.18 -3.72 -6.62
N SER A 34 7.97 -3.79 -5.30
CA SER A 34 7.82 -5.08 -4.63
C SER A 34 6.59 -5.84 -5.13
N ILE A 35 5.49 -5.15 -5.44
CA ILE A 35 4.29 -5.78 -6.02
C ILE A 35 4.60 -6.37 -7.39
N LEU A 36 5.27 -5.59 -8.26
CA LEU A 36 5.60 -6.02 -9.63
C LEU A 36 6.59 -7.19 -9.64
N ASN A 37 7.55 -7.22 -8.71
CA ASN A 37 8.52 -8.31 -8.60
C ASN A 37 7.94 -9.62 -8.05
N HIS A 38 6.73 -9.60 -7.45
CA HIS A 38 6.05 -10.78 -6.90
C HIS A 38 4.80 -11.18 -7.69
N GLY A 39 4.39 -10.40 -8.69
CA GLY A 39 3.31 -10.75 -9.60
C GLY A 39 3.83 -11.68 -10.69
N ASN A 40 3.60 -12.98 -10.55
CA ASN A 40 3.87 -13.98 -11.59
C ASN A 40 3.09 -13.70 -12.88
#